data_AF-A0A936ID77-F1
#
_entry.id   AF-A0A936ID77-F1
#
_cell.length_a   1.000
_cell.length_b   1.000
_cell.length_c   1.000
_cell.angle_alpha   90.00
_cell.angle_beta   90.00
_cell.angle_gamma   90.00
#
_symmetry.space_group_name_H-M   'P 1'
#
loop_
_entity.id
_entity.type
_entity.pdbx_description
1 polymer ?
#
loop_
_entity_poly.entity_id
_entity_poly.type
_entity_poly.pdbx_seq_one_letter_code
_entity_poly.pdbx_strand_id
1 'polypeptide(L)'
;MSIQFLCTSCQQPIEVDDEHAGKSAACPYCRNLVSVPRESTYSPVEAVTARPAARPYGATGLPADADIFVKSLPPLDPMQAAQRAAASSFGTYALMCAALVAVLFAVATVRLINVMARAGLLSQAGRPGGVDVEKINELVAGDPWVIGPAFGAMFFALAGLGLSIASLTRVAQGNWKAIAACVLCGLYMLCNCGGALLGPALGG
;
A
#
# COMPACT_ATOMS: atom_id res chain seq x y z
N MET A 1 -21.08 -7.43 -36.78
CA MET A 1 -21.47 -6.74 -35.54
C MET A 1 -20.44 -7.12 -34.47
N SER A 2 -20.50 -6.51 -33.29
CA SER A 2 -19.57 -6.77 -32.19
C SER A 2 -20.31 -7.48 -31.05
N ILE A 3 -19.72 -8.57 -30.55
CA ILE A 3 -20.21 -9.31 -29.39
C ILE A 3 -19.54 -8.75 -28.14
N GLN A 4 -20.33 -8.18 -27.25
CA GLN A 4 -19.88 -7.76 -25.92
C GLN A 4 -20.26 -8.80 -24.86
N PHE A 5 -19.28 -9.22 -24.05
CA PHE A 5 -19.49 -10.17 -22.96
C PHE A 5 -18.46 -9.97 -21.84
N LEU A 6 -18.71 -10.56 -20.66
CA LEU A 6 -17.81 -10.45 -19.50
C LEU A 6 -16.82 -11.62 -19.47
N CYS A 7 -15.55 -11.33 -19.15
CA CYS A 7 -14.54 -12.36 -18.93
C CYS A 7 -14.89 -13.24 -17.72
N THR A 8 -14.87 -14.58 -17.87
CA THR A 8 -15.13 -15.52 -16.76
C THR A 8 -14.07 -15.50 -15.66
N SER A 9 -12.86 -14.98 -15.93
CA SER A 9 -11.78 -14.89 -14.94
C SER A 9 -11.70 -13.55 -14.24
N CYS A 10 -11.77 -12.43 -14.97
CA CYS A 10 -11.56 -11.09 -14.42
C CYS A 10 -12.80 -10.20 -14.41
N GLN A 11 -13.93 -10.68 -14.95
CA GLN A 11 -15.21 -9.96 -15.03
C GLN A 11 -15.16 -8.60 -15.72
N GLN A 12 -14.13 -8.32 -16.53
CA GLN A 12 -14.08 -7.13 -17.37
C GLN A 12 -14.89 -7.34 -18.66
N PRO A 13 -15.58 -6.30 -19.18
CA PRO A 13 -16.26 -6.37 -20.46
C PRO A 13 -15.24 -6.42 -21.60
N ILE A 14 -15.44 -7.37 -22.51
CA ILE A 14 -14.64 -7.57 -23.71
C ILE A 14 -15.57 -7.43 -24.90
N GLU A 15 -15.11 -6.70 -25.90
CA GLU A 15 -15.73 -6.59 -27.21
C GLU A 15 -14.91 -7.39 -28.23
N VAL A 16 -15.59 -8.24 -28.99
CA VAL A 16 -14.96 -9.08 -30.03
C VAL A 16 -15.84 -9.08 -31.27
N ASP A 17 -15.24 -9.08 -32.46
CA ASP A 17 -15.99 -9.21 -33.71
C ASP A 17 -16.75 -10.55 -33.81
N ASP A 18 -17.91 -10.53 -34.45
CA ASP A 18 -18.75 -11.71 -34.68
C ASP A 18 -18.01 -12.87 -35.38
N GLU A 19 -16.94 -12.59 -36.14
CA GLU A 19 -16.11 -13.61 -36.80
C GLU A 19 -15.44 -14.58 -35.81
N HIS A 20 -15.36 -14.18 -34.55
CA HIS A 20 -14.81 -14.97 -33.45
C HIS A 20 -15.89 -15.64 -32.59
N ALA A 21 -17.17 -15.53 -32.96
CA ALA A 21 -18.27 -16.20 -32.26
C ALA A 21 -18.04 -17.72 -32.17
N GLY A 22 -18.10 -18.26 -30.94
CA GLY A 22 -17.87 -19.67 -30.66
C GLY A 22 -16.39 -20.12 -30.73
N LYS A 23 -15.44 -19.20 -30.95
CA LYS A 23 -13.99 -19.48 -30.88
C LYS A 23 -13.45 -19.09 -29.50
N SER A 24 -12.22 -19.53 -29.21
CA SER A 24 -11.48 -19.09 -28.03
C SER A 24 -10.70 -17.81 -28.35
N ALA A 25 -10.84 -16.79 -27.50
CA ALA A 25 -10.09 -15.54 -27.59
C ALA A 25 -9.33 -15.28 -26.28
N ALA A 26 -8.20 -14.58 -26.35
CA ALA A 26 -7.46 -14.17 -25.16
C ALA A 26 -8.02 -12.86 -24.60
N CYS A 27 -8.32 -12.83 -23.30
CA CYS A 27 -8.77 -11.62 -22.63
C CYS A 27 -7.67 -10.54 -22.64
N PRO A 28 -7.96 -9.29 -23.07
CA PRO A 28 -6.95 -8.23 -23.11
C PRO A 28 -6.48 -7.77 -21.72
N TYR A 29 -7.29 -8.00 -20.68
CA TYR A 29 -6.99 -7.55 -19.32
C TYR A 29 -6.19 -8.58 -18.51
N CYS A 30 -6.59 -9.86 -18.54
CA CYS A 30 -5.95 -10.91 -17.74
C CYS A 30 -5.21 -11.97 -18.55
N ARG A 31 -5.29 -11.93 -19.88
CA ARG A 31 -4.67 -12.89 -20.83
C ARG A 31 -5.16 -14.33 -20.73
N ASN A 32 -6.20 -14.61 -19.94
CA ASN A 32 -6.83 -15.93 -19.94
C ASN A 32 -7.61 -16.19 -21.22
N LEU A 33 -7.57 -17.43 -21.68
CA LEU A 33 -8.38 -17.92 -22.78
C LEU A 33 -9.85 -18.03 -22.34
N VAL A 34 -10.73 -17.34 -23.05
CA VAL A 34 -12.18 -17.34 -22.83
C VAL A 34 -12.90 -17.76 -24.11
N SER A 35 -14.01 -18.47 -23.96
CA SER A 35 -14.88 -18.83 -25.09
C SER A 35 -15.80 -17.65 -25.41
N VAL A 36 -15.80 -17.21 -26.68
CA VAL A 36 -16.64 -16.12 -27.15
C VAL A 36 -18.06 -16.65 -27.36
N PRO A 37 -19.08 -16.09 -26.68
CA PRO A 37 -20.48 -16.49 -26.90
C PRO A 37 -20.93 -16.11 -28.31
N ARG A 38 -21.99 -16.76 -28.81
CA ARG A 38 -22.54 -16.45 -30.14
C ARG A 38 -23.36 -15.16 -30.19
N GLU A 39 -23.78 -14.65 -29.03
CA GLU A 39 -24.61 -13.47 -28.90
C GLU A 39 -24.08 -12.58 -27.76
N SER A 40 -24.27 -11.27 -27.91
CA SER A 40 -23.87 -10.29 -26.89
C SER A 40 -24.65 -10.53 -25.61
N THR A 41 -23.96 -10.97 -24.56
CA THR A 41 -24.56 -11.19 -23.24
C THR A 41 -24.43 -9.94 -22.36
N TYR A 42 -23.59 -8.98 -22.76
CA TYR A 42 -23.42 -7.73 -22.05
C TYR A 42 -24.34 -6.66 -22.63
N SER A 43 -25.28 -6.20 -21.81
CA SER A 43 -26.06 -4.99 -22.05
C SER A 43 -25.54 -3.92 -21.10
N PRO A 44 -24.91 -2.83 -21.59
CA PRO A 44 -24.55 -1.73 -20.71
C PRO A 44 -25.85 -1.15 -20.15
N VAL A 45 -26.04 -1.29 -18.84
CA VAL A 45 -27.12 -0.60 -18.13
C VAL A 45 -26.97 0.87 -18.47
N GLU A 46 -28.01 1.41 -19.11
CA GLU A 46 -28.11 2.76 -19.62
C GLU A 46 -27.44 3.73 -18.63
N ALA A 47 -26.40 4.41 -19.11
CA ALA A 47 -25.58 5.26 -18.27
C ALA A 47 -26.48 6.27 -17.57
N VAL A 48 -26.65 6.11 -16.25
CA VAL A 48 -27.37 7.05 -15.41
C VAL A 48 -26.58 8.35 -15.45
N THR A 49 -26.96 9.24 -16.36
CA THR A 49 -26.36 10.56 -16.50
C THR A 49 -26.50 11.29 -15.18
N ALA A 50 -25.38 11.64 -14.56
CA ALA A 50 -25.37 12.37 -13.31
C ALA A 50 -26.10 13.70 -13.50
N ARG A 51 -27.28 13.82 -12.88
CA ARG A 51 -28.03 15.07 -12.83
C ARG A 51 -27.34 15.99 -11.81
N PRO A 52 -26.92 17.21 -12.16
CA PRO A 52 -26.24 18.10 -11.23
C PRO A 52 -27.11 18.39 -10.00
N ALA A 53 -26.50 18.27 -8.82
CA ALA A 53 -27.13 18.48 -7.51
C ALA A 53 -27.41 19.98 -7.27
N ALA A 54 -28.39 20.54 -7.98
CA ALA A 54 -28.77 21.94 -7.86
C ALA A 54 -30.09 22.14 -7.10
N ARG A 55 -30.45 21.24 -6.17
CA ARG A 55 -31.57 21.49 -5.25
C ARG A 55 -31.18 21.17 -3.81
N PRO A 56 -31.43 22.09 -2.84
CA PRO A 56 -31.40 21.74 -1.44
C PRO A 56 -32.41 20.63 -1.22
N TYR A 57 -32.03 19.62 -0.44
CA TYR A 57 -32.87 18.50 -0.04
C TYR A 57 -34.03 19.01 0.82
N GLY A 58 -35.03 19.57 0.16
CA GLY A 58 -36.31 19.97 0.72
C GLY A 58 -37.27 18.79 0.61
N ALA A 59 -37.75 18.38 1.77
CA ALA A 59 -38.74 17.33 1.97
C ALA A 59 -39.92 17.44 1.00
N THR A 60 -40.07 16.48 0.09
CA THR A 60 -41.37 15.93 -0.35
C THR A 60 -41.12 14.74 -1.29
N GLY A 61 -41.50 13.54 -0.83
CA GLY A 61 -41.83 12.39 -1.68
C GLY A 61 -40.66 11.64 -2.33
N LEU A 62 -40.00 10.74 -1.60
CA LEU A 62 -39.43 9.56 -2.25
C LEU A 62 -40.60 8.61 -2.60
N PRO A 63 -40.70 8.09 -3.85
CA PRO A 63 -41.52 6.92 -4.12
C PRO A 63 -40.96 5.71 -3.34
N ALA A 64 -41.85 4.96 -2.73
CA ALA A 64 -41.60 3.89 -1.76
C ALA A 64 -41.11 2.58 -2.39
N ASP A 65 -40.29 2.67 -3.44
CA ASP A 65 -39.95 1.54 -4.32
C ASP A 65 -38.42 1.33 -4.45
N ALA A 66 -37.65 1.94 -3.55
CA ALA A 66 -36.20 1.72 -3.42
C ALA A 66 -35.83 0.36 -2.76
N ASP A 67 -36.81 -0.43 -2.33
CA ASP A 67 -36.58 -1.72 -1.64
C ASP A 67 -36.27 -2.89 -2.58
N ILE A 68 -36.43 -2.75 -3.90
CA ILE A 68 -36.31 -3.88 -4.83
C ILE A 68 -34.86 -4.11 -5.29
N PHE A 69 -34.05 -3.06 -5.44
CA PHE A 69 -32.71 -3.20 -6.05
C PHE A 69 -31.58 -3.57 -5.08
N VAL A 70 -31.79 -3.45 -3.76
CA VAL A 70 -30.78 -3.85 -2.76
C VAL A 70 -30.82 -5.37 -2.46
N LYS A 71 -31.93 -6.04 -2.81
CA LYS A 71 -32.19 -7.43 -2.44
C LYS A 71 -31.57 -8.48 -3.36
N SER A 72 -31.02 -8.06 -4.51
CA SER A 72 -30.48 -8.95 -5.55
C SER A 72 -28.96 -8.95 -5.65
N LEU A 73 -28.25 -8.24 -4.76
CA LEU A 73 -26.83 -8.53 -4.56
C LEU A 73 -26.74 -9.96 -4.00
N PRO A 74 -26.01 -10.88 -4.66
CA PRO A 74 -25.81 -12.21 -4.12
C PRO A 74 -25.28 -12.04 -2.68
N PRO A 75 -25.83 -12.78 -1.69
CA PRO A 75 -25.37 -12.68 -0.33
C PRO A 75 -23.86 -12.86 -0.36
N LEU A 76 -23.14 -11.80 -0.01
CA LEU A 76 -21.70 -11.83 0.16
C LEU A 76 -21.43 -13.02 1.08
N ASP A 77 -20.76 -14.04 0.55
CA ASP A 77 -20.47 -15.25 1.30
C ASP A 77 -19.98 -14.83 2.69
N PRO A 78 -20.52 -15.38 3.79
CA PRO A 78 -20.16 -14.95 5.13
C PRO A 78 -18.63 -15.02 5.37
N MET A 79 -17.95 -15.90 4.61
CA MET A 79 -16.50 -15.99 4.55
C MET A 79 -15.83 -14.76 3.89
N GLN A 80 -16.38 -14.23 2.80
CA GLN A 80 -15.88 -13.01 2.14
C GLN A 80 -16.16 -11.76 2.98
N ALA A 81 -17.31 -11.71 3.67
CA ALA A 81 -17.62 -10.64 4.61
C ALA A 81 -16.67 -10.65 5.83
N ALA A 82 -16.40 -11.83 6.40
CA ALA A 82 -15.42 -12.00 7.46
C ALA A 82 -13.98 -11.67 6.99
N GLN A 83 -13.61 -12.05 5.76
CA GLN A 83 -12.32 -11.68 5.17
C GLN A 83 -12.17 -10.18 4.96
N ARG A 84 -13.21 -9.45 4.53
CA ARG A 84 -13.16 -7.98 4.43
C ARG A 84 -13.07 -7.31 5.80
N ALA A 85 -13.79 -7.81 6.80
CA ALA A 85 -13.67 -7.34 8.17
C ALA A 85 -12.25 -7.55 8.71
N ALA A 86 -11.66 -8.73 8.49
CA ALA A 86 -10.28 -9.02 8.85
C ALA A 86 -9.27 -8.18 8.06
N ALA A 87 -9.50 -7.89 6.78
CA ALA A 87 -8.62 -7.03 5.99
C ALA A 87 -8.49 -5.61 6.57
N SER A 88 -9.57 -5.07 7.16
CA SER A 88 -9.54 -3.75 7.81
C SER A 88 -8.68 -3.71 9.09
N SER A 89 -8.62 -4.82 9.83
CA SER A 89 -7.81 -4.90 11.05
C SER A 89 -6.32 -5.03 10.70
N PHE A 90 -5.96 -5.81 9.68
CA PHE A 90 -4.57 -5.94 9.21
C PHE A 90 -3.96 -4.60 8.79
N GLY A 91 -4.71 -3.76 8.08
CA GLY A 91 -4.23 -2.41 7.71
C GLY A 91 -3.98 -1.49 8.91
N THR A 92 -4.73 -1.68 9.99
CA THR A 92 -4.55 -0.91 11.23
C THR A 92 -3.32 -1.37 12.00
N TYR A 93 -3.08 -2.68 12.10
CA TYR A 93 -1.86 -3.23 12.68
C TYR A 93 -0.59 -2.82 11.90
N ALA A 94 -0.67 -2.78 10.57
CA ALA A 94 0.43 -2.29 9.74
C ALA A 94 0.78 -0.81 10.04
N LEU A 95 -0.24 0.05 10.20
CA LEU A 95 -0.02 1.45 10.59
C LEU A 95 0.56 1.58 12.01
N MET A 96 0.06 0.79 12.97
CA MET A 96 0.61 0.79 14.33
C MET A 96 2.09 0.36 14.33
N CYS A 97 2.44 -0.65 13.53
CA CYS A 97 3.81 -1.09 13.37
C CYS A 97 4.69 -0.01 12.74
N ALA A 98 4.23 0.64 11.66
CA ALA A 98 4.95 1.72 11.00
C ALA A 98 5.13 2.95 11.93
N ALA A 99 4.11 3.30 12.71
CA ALA A 99 4.19 4.38 13.70
C ALA A 99 5.21 4.05 14.80
N LEU A 100 5.24 2.82 15.29
CA LEU A 100 6.19 2.37 16.30
C LEU A 100 7.63 2.43 15.76
N VAL A 101 7.86 1.99 14.53
CA VAL A 101 9.17 2.12 13.86
C VAL A 101 9.59 3.59 13.75
N ALA A 102 8.68 4.48 13.36
CA ALA A 102 8.96 5.92 13.26
C ALA A 102 9.33 6.53 14.62
N VAL A 103 8.63 6.16 15.69
CA VAL A 103 8.94 6.61 17.06
C VAL A 103 10.30 6.09 17.52
N LEU A 104 10.58 4.79 17.32
CA LEU A 104 11.88 4.21 17.68
C LEU A 104 13.02 4.89 16.92
N PHE A 105 12.83 5.17 15.63
CA PHE A 105 13.81 5.86 14.82
C PHE A 105 14.03 7.30 15.29
N ALA A 106 12.96 8.05 15.59
CA ALA A 106 13.05 9.41 16.12
C ALA A 106 13.81 9.45 17.46
N VAL A 107 13.54 8.49 18.36
CA VAL A 107 14.27 8.36 19.63
C VAL A 107 15.75 8.07 19.37
N ALA A 108 16.08 7.14 18.47
CA ALA A 108 17.45 6.82 18.12
C ALA A 108 18.20 8.01 17.51
N THR A 109 17.56 8.76 16.60
CA THR A 109 18.16 9.97 16.00
C THR A 109 18.36 11.08 17.03
N VAL A 110 17.40 11.35 17.91
CA VAL A 110 17.55 12.32 18.99
C VAL A 110 18.67 11.93 19.95
N ARG A 111 18.82 10.63 20.26
CA ARG A 111 19.92 10.13 21.08
C ARG A 111 21.26 10.30 20.38
N LEU A 112 21.35 9.94 19.10
CA LEU A 112 22.56 10.12 18.30
C LEU A 112 22.98 11.59 18.24
N ILE A 113 22.04 12.51 17.99
CA ILE A 113 22.30 13.94 17.98
C ILE A 113 22.81 14.41 19.36
N ASN A 114 22.21 13.93 20.45
CA ASN A 114 22.68 14.26 21.81
C ASN A 114 24.09 13.74 22.09
N VAL A 115 24.44 12.54 21.63
CA VAL A 115 25.81 11.99 21.76
C VAL A 115 26.79 12.83 20.93
N MET A 116 26.45 13.17 19.69
CA MET A 116 27.27 14.02 18.81
C MET A 116 27.44 15.44 19.38
N ALA A 117 26.38 16.01 19.97
CA ALA A 117 26.43 17.30 20.63
C ALA A 117 27.36 17.28 21.85
N ARG A 118 27.30 16.21 22.66
CA ARG A 118 28.20 16.00 23.82
C ARG A 118 29.64 15.78 23.40
N ALA A 119 29.87 15.10 22.28
CA ALA A 119 31.19 14.94 21.70
C ALA A 119 31.77 16.24 21.11
N GLY A 120 30.99 17.34 21.09
CA GLY A 120 31.43 18.64 20.59
C GLY A 120 31.49 18.72 19.06
N LEU A 121 30.94 17.75 18.34
CA LEU A 121 31.03 17.68 16.88
C LEU A 121 30.24 18.79 16.19
N LEU A 122 29.13 19.24 16.79
CA LEU A 122 28.36 20.38 16.29
C LEU A 122 29.12 21.71 16.40
N SER A 123 30.10 21.80 17.31
CA SER A 123 30.93 23.00 17.53
C SER A 123 32.08 23.11 16.52
N GLN A 124 32.53 21.99 15.94
CA GLN A 124 33.68 21.95 15.03
C GLN A 124 33.35 22.17 13.55
N ALA A 125 32.13 22.62 13.20
CA ALA A 125 31.68 22.79 11.82
C ALA A 125 32.54 23.75 10.94
N GLY A 126 33.58 24.40 11.50
CA GLY A 126 34.50 25.28 10.77
C GLY A 126 35.98 24.88 10.78
N ARG A 127 36.40 23.76 11.40
CA ARG A 127 37.82 23.39 11.49
C ARG A 127 38.09 22.06 10.76
N PRO A 128 38.79 22.05 9.62
CA PRO A 128 39.09 20.85 8.83
C PRO A 128 40.22 20.01 9.46
N GLY A 129 40.23 19.88 10.80
CA GLY A 129 41.12 18.96 11.51
C GLY A 129 40.41 17.63 11.63
N GLY A 130 41.06 16.55 11.19
CA GLY A 130 40.51 15.19 11.14
C GLY A 130 39.69 14.86 12.37
N VAL A 131 38.39 14.70 12.17
CA VAL A 131 37.51 14.13 13.17
C VAL A 131 38.05 12.73 13.44
N ASP A 132 38.46 12.44 14.68
CA ASP A 132 38.89 11.09 15.08
C ASP A 132 37.71 10.13 15.03
N VAL A 133 37.41 9.63 13.82
CA VAL A 133 36.31 8.71 13.53
C VAL A 133 36.40 7.46 14.42
N GLU A 134 37.62 7.04 14.74
CA GLU A 134 37.93 5.94 15.66
C GLU A 134 37.26 6.13 17.03
N LYS A 135 37.37 7.34 17.60
CA LYS A 135 36.89 7.65 18.95
C LYS A 135 35.38 7.77 19.01
N ILE A 136 34.77 8.25 17.92
CA ILE A 136 33.31 8.26 17.75
C ILE A 136 32.80 6.84 17.63
N ASN A 137 33.45 6.00 16.82
CA ASN A 137 33.07 4.61 16.65
C ASN A 137 33.15 3.84 17.98
N GLU A 138 34.19 4.08 18.78
CA GLU A 138 34.34 3.46 20.11
C GLU A 138 33.25 3.91 21.10
N LEU A 139 32.88 5.20 21.10
CA LEU A 139 31.79 5.73 21.93
C LEU A 139 30.41 5.20 21.48
N VAL A 140 30.20 5.03 20.18
CA VAL A 140 28.94 4.55 19.62
C VAL A 140 28.79 3.03 19.78
N ALA A 141 29.87 2.27 19.59
CA ALA A 141 29.87 0.80 19.73
C ALA A 141 29.65 0.35 21.19
N GLY A 142 30.00 1.19 22.16
CA GLY A 142 29.82 0.90 23.58
C GLY A 142 28.42 1.17 24.14
N ASP A 143 27.56 1.90 23.43
CA ASP A 143 26.24 2.29 23.96
C ASP A 143 25.13 1.32 23.52
N PRO A 144 24.63 0.44 24.42
CA PRO A 144 23.57 -0.52 24.10
C PRO A 144 22.27 0.16 23.65
N TRP A 145 22.08 1.45 23.98
CA TRP A 145 20.93 2.24 23.55
C TRP A 145 20.99 2.68 22.09
N VAL A 146 22.13 2.55 21.41
CA VAL A 146 22.23 2.80 19.96
C VAL A 146 22.03 1.50 19.20
N ILE A 147 22.66 0.42 19.67
CA ILE A 147 22.63 -0.89 19.02
C ILE A 147 21.24 -1.52 19.11
N GLY A 148 20.62 -1.52 20.30
CA GLY A 148 19.32 -2.15 20.52
C GLY A 148 18.20 -1.63 19.62
N PRO A 149 17.97 -0.30 19.54
CA PRO A 149 16.95 0.28 18.68
C PRO A 149 17.21 0.05 17.19
N ALA A 150 18.47 0.00 16.76
CA ALA A 150 18.82 -0.26 15.35
C ALA A 150 18.35 -1.65 14.92
N PHE A 151 18.69 -2.69 15.70
CA PHE A 151 18.24 -4.06 15.44
C PHE A 151 16.72 -4.21 15.57
N GLY A 152 16.12 -3.60 16.60
CA GLY A 152 14.68 -3.61 16.79
C GLY A 152 13.93 -2.97 15.61
N ALA A 153 14.37 -1.79 15.17
CA ALA A 153 13.76 -1.10 14.05
C ALA A 153 13.90 -1.88 12.74
N MET A 154 15.02 -2.58 12.53
CA MET A 154 15.21 -3.43 11.36
C MET A 154 14.24 -4.63 11.35
N PHE A 155 14.07 -5.30 12.49
CA PHE A 155 13.12 -6.42 12.62
C PHE A 155 11.67 -5.96 12.39
N PHE A 156 11.26 -4.86 13.02
CA PHE A 156 9.91 -4.32 12.84
C PHE A 156 9.67 -3.79 11.43
N ALA A 157 10.68 -3.20 10.77
CA ALA A 157 10.57 -2.77 9.38
C ALA A 157 10.37 -3.97 8.43
N LEU A 158 11.09 -5.08 8.63
CA LEU A 158 10.89 -6.31 7.85
C LEU A 158 9.50 -6.93 8.08
N ALA A 159 9.07 -7.01 9.34
CA ALA A 159 7.72 -7.48 9.68
C ALA A 159 6.65 -6.58 9.05
N GLY A 160 6.77 -5.26 9.19
CA GLY A 160 5.86 -4.28 8.62
C GLY A 160 5.79 -4.33 7.09
N LEU A 161 6.93 -4.53 6.41
CA LEU A 161 6.99 -4.73 4.96
C LEU A 161 6.24 -6.01 4.55
N GLY A 162 6.50 -7.13 5.25
CA GLY A 162 5.83 -8.40 4.99
C GLY A 162 4.31 -8.32 5.17
N LEU A 163 3.84 -7.70 6.25
CA LEU A 163 2.40 -7.46 6.47
C LEU A 163 1.80 -6.54 5.40
N SER A 164 2.53 -5.50 4.97
CA SER A 164 2.06 -4.57 3.92
C SER A 164 1.91 -5.27 2.57
N ILE A 165 2.88 -6.10 2.18
CA ILE A 165 2.81 -6.90 0.95
C ILE A 165 1.66 -7.92 1.02
N ALA A 166 1.51 -8.62 2.15
CA ALA A 166 0.40 -9.55 2.36
C ALA A 166 -0.98 -8.85 2.30
N SER A 167 -1.06 -7.59 2.76
CA SER A 167 -2.28 -6.79 2.66
C SER A 167 -2.59 -6.38 1.22
N LEU A 168 -1.59 -5.93 0.46
CA LEU A 168 -1.73 -5.51 -0.94
C LEU A 168 -2.11 -6.66 -1.87
N THR A 169 -1.59 -7.87 -1.62
CA THR A 169 -1.92 -9.06 -2.43
C THR A 169 -3.35 -9.57 -2.22
N ARG A 170 -3.97 -9.29 -1.07
CA ARG A 170 -5.33 -9.75 -0.76
C ARG A 170 -6.42 -8.74 -1.14
N VAL A 171 -6.12 -7.44 -1.12
CA VAL A 171 -7.09 -6.37 -1.41
C VAL A 171 -6.44 -5.33 -2.31
N ALA A 172 -6.43 -5.61 -3.61
CA ALA A 172 -5.79 -4.75 -4.61
C ALA A 172 -6.50 -3.39 -4.83
N GLN A 173 -7.77 -3.25 -4.41
CA GLN A 173 -8.53 -2.02 -4.65
C GLN A 173 -8.74 -1.20 -3.37
N GLY A 174 -8.15 0.00 -3.35
CA GLY A 174 -8.54 1.11 -2.45
C GLY A 174 -7.84 1.21 -1.10
N ASN A 175 -6.90 0.32 -0.76
CA ASN A 175 -6.30 0.30 0.57
C ASN A 175 -5.07 1.24 0.69
N TRP A 176 -5.31 2.55 0.64
CA TRP A 176 -4.26 3.59 0.70
C TRP A 176 -3.35 3.49 1.93
N LYS A 177 -3.87 2.96 3.04
CA LYS A 177 -3.12 2.74 4.28
C LYS A 177 -1.97 1.75 4.09
N ALA A 178 -2.21 0.65 3.37
CA ALA A 178 -1.18 -0.35 3.10
C ALA A 178 -0.10 0.19 2.16
N ILE A 179 -0.48 1.01 1.18
CA ILE A 179 0.46 1.71 0.28
C ILE A 179 1.34 2.66 1.08
N ALA A 180 0.74 3.51 1.92
CA ALA A 180 1.48 4.47 2.75
C ALA A 180 2.46 3.76 3.70
N ALA A 181 2.02 2.70 4.39
CA ALA A 181 2.89 1.91 5.25
C ALA A 181 4.04 1.25 4.47
N CYS A 182 3.76 0.71 3.27
CA CYS A 182 4.77 0.09 2.42
C CYS A 182 5.83 1.10 1.96
N VAL A 183 5.41 2.31 1.54
CA VAL A 183 6.32 3.38 1.13
C VAL A 183 7.18 3.85 2.31
N LEU A 184 6.58 4.04 3.49
CA LEU A 184 7.29 4.49 4.68
C LEU A 184 8.35 3.46 5.12
N CYS A 185 7.98 2.17 5.19
CA CYS A 185 8.90 1.09 5.53
C CYS A 185 9.98 0.89 4.46
N GLY A 186 9.63 1.00 3.18
CA GLY A 186 10.58 0.90 2.07
C GLY A 186 11.61 2.05 2.09
N LEU A 187 11.16 3.29 2.31
CA LEU A 187 12.02 4.45 2.43
C LEU A 187 12.96 4.34 3.65
N TYR A 188 12.46 3.82 4.77
CA TYR A 188 13.25 3.57 5.96
C TYR A 188 14.41 2.58 5.70
N MET A 189 14.12 1.48 5.01
CA MET A 189 15.14 0.50 4.61
C MET A 189 16.13 1.10 3.62
N LEU A 190 15.65 1.86 2.62
CA LEU A 190 16.51 2.54 1.66
C LEU A 190 17.44 3.54 2.34
N CYS A 191 16.97 4.26 3.36
CA CYS A 191 17.77 5.22 4.11
C CYS A 191 18.87 4.52 4.94
N ASN A 192 18.55 3.44 5.64
CA ASN A 192 19.55 2.68 6.42
C ASN A 192 20.58 1.99 5.52
N CYS A 193 20.12 1.31 4.47
CA CYS A 193 21.01 0.63 3.52
C CYS A 193 21.82 1.63 2.68
N GLY A 194 21.22 2.76 2.31
CA GLY A 194 21.88 3.83 1.56
C GLY A 194 23.03 4.45 2.32
N GLY A 195 22.88 4.68 3.63
CA GLY A 195 23.98 5.17 4.48
C GLY A 195 25.16 4.21 4.53
N ALA A 196 24.89 2.90 4.63
CA ALA A 196 25.94 1.88 4.65
C ALA A 196 26.68 1.76 3.30
N LEU A 197 25.97 1.94 2.18
CA LEU A 197 26.55 1.82 0.83
C LEU A 197 27.28 3.09 0.38
N LEU A 198 26.78 4.28 0.73
CA LEU A 198 27.37 5.55 0.29
C LEU A 198 28.57 5.98 1.13
N GLY A 199 28.66 5.52 2.39
CA GLY A 199 29.79 5.80 3.28
C GLY A 199 31.17 5.50 2.65
N PRO A 200 31.43 4.28 2.17
CA PRO A 200 32.71 3.94 1.56
C PRO A 200 32.93 4.60 0.19
N ALA A 201 31.88 5.00 -0.53
CA ALA A 201 32.00 5.60 -1.86
C ALA A 201 32.39 7.09 -1.85
N LEU A 202 32.11 7.81 -0.76
CA LEU A 202 32.42 9.24 -0.60
C LEU A 202 33.72 9.51 0.17
N GLY A 203 34.32 8.49 0.78
CA GLY A 203 35.52 8.60 1.62
C GLY A 203 36.81 8.09 0.98
N GLY A 204 36.81 7.77 -0.32
CA GLY A 204 37.97 7.30 -1.08
C GLY A 204 38.61 8.37 -1.94
#